data_AF-A0A354B5H8-F1
#
_entry.id   AF-A0A354B5H8-F1
#
_cell.length_a   1.000
_cell.length_b   1.000
_cell.length_c   1.000
_cell.angle_alpha   90.00
_cell.angle_beta   90.00
_cell.angle_gamma   90.00
#
_symmetry.space_group_name_H-M   'P 1'
#
loop_
_entity.id
_entity.type
_entity.pdbx_description
1 polymer ?
#
loop_
_entity_poly.entity_id
_entity_poly.type
_entity_poly.pdbx_seq_one_letter_code
_entity_poly.pdbx_strand_id
1 'polypeptide(L)'
;PGAKAGVVGRWMSLGHYDLAPDQALVIRIPPTGAPYQGSQLADLWFGSLEYASATSSITAQQAHHAPDGVQYLVVSLEDPGYANWLDPAGVAKGIVQLRFDGLDDQPAEAPTAELVSISALPNTIPDFDAGQIGANARAAQRAERRRHVQVRYGR
;
A
#
# COMPACT_ATOMS: atom_id res chain seq x y z
N PRO A 1 -11.44 -16.90 6.40
CA PRO A 1 -11.58 -17.07 7.87
C PRO A 1 -11.03 -15.83 8.60
N GLY A 2 -11.91 -14.93 9.06
CA GLY A 2 -11.52 -13.75 9.84
C GLY A 2 -11.23 -14.16 11.29
N ALA A 3 -9.97 -14.10 11.70
CA ALA A 3 -9.60 -14.37 13.08
C ALA A 3 -9.93 -13.15 13.94
N LYS A 4 -10.80 -13.32 14.94
CA LYS A 4 -10.92 -12.41 16.10
C LYS A 4 -9.66 -12.54 17.00
N ALA A 5 -8.48 -12.34 16.44
CA ALA A 5 -7.23 -12.18 17.16
C ALA A 5 -6.69 -10.79 16.82
N GLY A 6 -6.87 -9.84 17.73
CA GLY A 6 -6.53 -8.43 17.50
C GLY A 6 -7.31 -7.46 18.38
N VAL A 7 -6.96 -6.18 18.26
CA VAL A 7 -7.68 -5.07 18.91
C VAL A 7 -9.14 -5.06 18.46
N VAL A 8 -10.09 -4.82 19.37
CA VAL A 8 -11.53 -4.74 19.04
C VAL A 8 -11.74 -3.72 17.92
N GLY A 9 -12.57 -4.06 16.94
CA GLY A 9 -12.83 -3.24 15.76
C GLY A 9 -11.70 -3.23 14.73
N ARG A 10 -10.73 -4.14 14.81
CA ARG A 10 -9.73 -4.38 13.78
C ARG A 10 -10.18 -5.45 12.79
N TRP A 11 -10.06 -5.12 11.52
CA TRP A 11 -10.18 -6.06 10.40
C TRP A 11 -8.88 -6.09 9.61
N MET A 12 -8.51 -7.27 9.14
CA MET A 12 -7.31 -7.46 8.33
C MET A 12 -7.65 -8.23 7.06
N SER A 13 -7.01 -7.85 5.96
CA SER A 13 -6.96 -8.63 4.73
C SER A 13 -5.50 -8.91 4.40
N LEU A 14 -5.20 -10.16 4.08
CA LEU A 14 -3.85 -10.64 3.80
C LEU A 14 -3.82 -11.22 2.39
N GLY A 15 -2.79 -10.86 1.63
CA GLY A 15 -2.55 -11.36 0.28
C GLY A 15 -1.07 -11.68 0.07
N HIS A 16 -0.77 -12.35 -1.03
CA HIS A 16 0.60 -12.58 -1.48
C HIS A 16 0.80 -11.88 -2.82
N TYR A 17 2.04 -11.51 -3.12
CA TYR A 17 2.44 -11.04 -4.43
C TYR A 17 3.62 -11.86 -4.94
N ASP A 18 3.69 -12.02 -6.26
CA ASP A 18 4.78 -12.65 -7.02
C ASP A 18 4.93 -11.84 -8.31
N LEU A 19 6.01 -11.07 -8.42
CA LEU A 19 6.16 -10.02 -9.43
C LEU A 19 7.34 -10.30 -10.37
N ALA A 20 7.09 -10.27 -11.67
CA ALA A 20 8.12 -10.02 -12.66
C ALA A 20 8.53 -8.52 -12.69
N PRO A 21 9.70 -8.16 -13.26
CA PRO A 21 10.18 -6.77 -13.30
C PRO A 21 9.21 -5.77 -13.94
N ASP A 22 8.45 -6.21 -14.94
CA ASP A 22 7.50 -5.40 -15.71
C ASP A 22 6.05 -5.49 -15.20
N GLN A 23 5.84 -6.18 -14.06
CA GLN A 23 4.52 -6.40 -13.48
C GLN A 23 4.25 -5.52 -12.26
N ALA A 24 2.98 -5.26 -12.05
CA ALA A 24 2.45 -4.57 -10.89
C ALA A 24 1.21 -5.30 -10.36
N LEU A 25 1.13 -5.44 -9.04
CA LEU A 25 -0.11 -5.81 -8.36
C LEU A 25 -0.88 -4.54 -8.01
N VAL A 26 -2.04 -4.34 -8.63
CA VAL A 26 -2.96 -3.26 -8.31
C VAL A 26 -3.95 -3.77 -7.26
N ILE A 27 -4.03 -3.08 -6.13
CA ILE A 27 -4.97 -3.43 -5.05
C ILE A 27 -5.99 -2.30 -4.93
N ARG A 28 -7.26 -2.64 -5.14
CA ARG A 28 -8.39 -1.74 -4.98
C ARG A 28 -8.97 -1.90 -3.58
N ILE A 29 -8.98 -0.82 -2.81
CA ILE A 29 -9.56 -0.77 -1.47
C ILE A 29 -10.78 0.17 -1.48
N PRO A 30 -12.00 -0.38 -1.35
CA PRO A 30 -13.22 0.43 -1.21
C PRO A 30 -13.19 1.30 0.05
N PRO A 31 -13.93 2.43 0.09
CA PRO A 31 -14.12 3.20 1.31
C PRO A 31 -14.68 2.31 2.44
N THR A 32 -14.02 2.28 3.60
CA THR A 32 -14.40 1.39 4.71
C THR A 32 -14.99 2.10 5.92
N GLY A 33 -14.92 3.44 5.98
CA GLY A 33 -15.32 4.24 7.16
C GLY A 33 -14.36 4.13 8.35
N ALA A 34 -13.28 3.34 8.23
CA ALA A 34 -12.33 3.11 9.31
C ALA A 34 -11.57 4.41 9.66
N PRO A 35 -11.54 4.84 10.94
CA PRO A 35 -10.72 5.97 11.36
C PRO A 35 -9.23 5.80 11.05
N TYR A 36 -8.75 4.56 11.02
CA TYR A 36 -7.39 4.24 10.61
C TYR A 36 -7.37 3.09 9.61
N GLN A 37 -6.65 3.31 8.52
CA GLN A 37 -6.34 2.32 7.51
C GLN A 37 -4.84 2.37 7.18
N GLY A 38 -4.22 1.19 7.14
CA GLY A 38 -2.81 1.02 6.85
C GLY A 38 -2.57 -0.16 5.90
N SER A 39 -1.55 -0.05 5.08
CA SER A 39 -1.11 -1.08 4.15
C SER A 39 0.39 -1.27 4.27
N GLN A 40 0.85 -2.52 4.31
CA GLN A 40 2.24 -2.86 4.53
C GLN A 40 2.64 -4.10 3.73
N LEU A 41 3.84 -4.06 3.18
CA LEU A 41 4.53 -5.21 2.61
C LEU A 41 5.37 -5.92 3.68
N ALA A 42 5.42 -7.24 3.59
CA ALA A 42 6.27 -8.08 4.41
C ALA A 42 6.89 -9.21 3.59
N ASP A 43 7.97 -9.80 4.10
CA ASP A 43 8.48 -11.06 3.55
C ASP A 43 7.51 -12.23 3.85
N LEU A 44 7.83 -13.42 3.32
CA LEU A 44 7.01 -14.63 3.50
C LEU A 44 6.95 -15.14 4.95
N TRP A 45 7.79 -14.61 5.84
CA TRP A 45 7.82 -14.90 7.27
C TRP A 45 7.19 -13.77 8.10
N PHE A 46 6.46 -12.86 7.45
CA PHE A 46 5.85 -11.67 8.06
C PHE A 46 6.86 -10.66 8.65
N GLY A 47 8.13 -10.75 8.25
CA GLY A 47 9.16 -9.77 8.55
C GLY A 47 8.91 -8.46 7.80
N SER A 48 9.12 -7.32 8.47
CA SER A 48 8.99 -6.01 7.82
C SER A 48 10.07 -5.83 6.77
N LEU A 49 9.68 -5.36 5.59
CA LEU A 49 10.64 -4.93 4.57
C LEU A 49 11.32 -3.61 4.97
N GLU A 50 12.35 -3.22 4.22
CA GLU A 50 13.04 -1.94 4.39
C GLU A 50 12.01 -0.79 4.43
N TYR A 51 11.92 -0.10 5.57
CA TYR A 51 10.86 0.87 5.83
C TYR A 51 11.35 2.30 5.97
N ALA A 52 12.66 2.50 6.18
CA ALA A 52 13.24 3.82 6.36
C ALA A 52 13.43 4.53 5.00
N SER A 53 13.86 3.79 3.99
CA SER A 53 14.23 4.33 2.67
C SER A 53 13.31 3.91 1.54
N ALA A 54 12.67 2.73 1.64
CA ALA A 54 11.63 2.29 0.73
C ALA A 54 10.23 2.59 1.27
N THR A 55 9.28 2.81 0.36
CA THR A 55 7.86 3.00 0.69
C THR A 55 7.19 1.64 0.83
N SER A 56 7.64 0.81 1.78
CA SER A 56 7.06 -0.53 2.03
C SER A 56 5.74 -0.52 2.80
N SER A 57 5.24 0.67 3.17
CA SER A 57 3.95 0.84 3.83
C SER A 57 3.36 2.22 3.56
N ILE A 58 2.03 2.35 3.63
CA ILE A 58 1.32 3.62 3.49
C ILE A 58 0.05 3.62 4.35
N THR A 59 -0.30 4.76 4.93
CA THR A 59 -1.60 4.95 5.59
C THR A 59 -2.59 5.60 4.63
N ALA A 60 -3.89 5.47 4.88
CA ALA A 60 -4.90 6.19 4.11
C ALA A 60 -4.69 7.72 4.15
N GLN A 61 -4.20 8.28 5.26
CA GLN A 61 -3.88 9.70 5.34
C GLN A 61 -2.74 10.13 4.40
N GLN A 62 -1.80 9.24 4.10
CA GLN A 62 -0.69 9.50 3.18
C GLN A 62 -1.06 9.21 1.72
N ALA A 63 -2.08 8.39 1.49
CA ALA A 63 -2.46 7.94 0.17
C ALA A 63 -3.20 9.01 -0.62
N HIS A 64 -2.99 9.02 -1.93
CA HIS A 64 -3.88 9.62 -2.90
C HIS A 64 -5.20 8.82 -2.93
N HIS A 65 -6.33 9.53 -2.96
CA HIS A 65 -7.66 8.94 -3.06
C HIS A 65 -8.27 9.36 -4.39
N ALA A 66 -8.82 8.40 -5.13
CA ALA A 66 -9.57 8.71 -6.34
C ALA A 66 -10.86 9.49 -5.97
N PRO A 67 -11.50 10.18 -6.94
CA PRO A 67 -12.70 10.98 -6.68
C PRO A 67 -13.88 10.19 -6.08
N ASP A 68 -13.92 8.87 -6.29
CA ASP A 68 -14.91 7.94 -5.73
C ASP A 68 -14.56 7.47 -4.30
N GLY A 69 -13.47 7.96 -3.72
CA GLY A 69 -12.96 7.59 -2.39
C GLY A 69 -12.23 6.24 -2.36
N VAL A 70 -12.08 5.58 -3.51
CA VAL A 70 -11.36 4.32 -3.60
C VAL A 70 -9.86 4.58 -3.55
N GLN A 71 -9.16 3.77 -2.77
CA GLN A 71 -7.70 3.79 -2.71
C GLN A 71 -7.15 2.67 -3.60
N TYR A 72 -6.40 3.05 -4.64
CA TYR A 72 -5.64 2.12 -5.47
C TYR A 72 -4.19 2.10 -5.00
N LEU A 73 -3.70 0.93 -4.57
CA LEU A 73 -2.29 0.72 -4.26
C LEU A 73 -1.63 0.00 -5.43
N VAL A 74 -0.37 0.31 -5.68
CA VAL A 74 0.44 -0.35 -6.72
C VAL A 74 1.66 -0.96 -6.07
N VAL A 75 1.85 -2.28 -6.19
CA VAL A 75 3.08 -2.97 -5.76
C VAL A 75 3.85 -3.38 -7.00
N SER A 76 5.05 -2.85 -7.20
CA SER A 76 5.91 -3.17 -8.35
C SER A 76 7.38 -3.04 -7.96
N LEU A 77 8.26 -3.77 -8.64
CA LEU A 77 9.71 -3.74 -8.37
C LEU A 77 10.35 -2.41 -8.79
N GLU A 78 9.78 -1.75 -9.80
CA GLU A 78 10.20 -0.44 -10.29
C GLU A 78 9.15 0.62 -9.97
N ASP A 79 9.60 1.86 -9.83
CA ASP A 79 8.74 3.02 -9.58
C ASP A 79 7.84 3.31 -10.80
N PRO A 80 6.52 3.13 -10.70
CA PRO A 80 5.60 3.41 -11.80
C PRO A 80 5.22 4.90 -11.91
N GLY A 81 5.79 5.77 -11.07
CA GLY A 81 5.43 7.19 -10.99
C GLY A 81 4.11 7.47 -10.27
N TYR A 82 3.50 6.48 -9.60
CA TYR A 82 2.23 6.64 -8.90
C TYR A 82 2.42 6.93 -7.41
N ALA A 83 1.58 7.79 -6.83
CA ALA A 83 1.70 8.25 -5.44
C ALA A 83 1.56 7.12 -4.41
N ASN A 84 0.64 6.19 -4.67
CA ASN A 84 0.32 5.05 -3.80
C ASN A 84 1.17 3.82 -4.10
N TRP A 85 2.35 4.01 -4.69
CA TRP A 85 3.27 2.90 -4.93
C TRP A 85 3.87 2.40 -3.62
N LEU A 86 3.84 1.08 -3.46
CA LEU A 86 4.54 0.35 -2.42
C LEU A 86 5.77 -0.32 -3.01
N ASP A 87 6.93 0.06 -2.48
CA ASP A 87 8.24 -0.41 -2.90
C ASP A 87 8.62 -1.67 -2.09
N PRO A 88 8.71 -2.86 -2.72
CA PRO A 88 9.09 -4.09 -2.05
C PRO A 88 10.60 -4.21 -1.79
N ALA A 89 11.40 -3.17 -2.10
CA ALA A 89 12.84 -3.13 -1.88
C ALA A 89 13.59 -4.34 -2.48
N GLY A 90 13.17 -4.76 -3.68
CA GLY A 90 13.75 -5.90 -4.40
C GLY A 90 13.20 -7.28 -4.02
N VAL A 91 12.31 -7.39 -3.02
CA VAL A 91 11.66 -8.66 -2.67
C VAL A 91 10.53 -8.92 -3.66
N ALA A 92 10.77 -9.77 -4.66
CA ALA A 92 9.78 -10.07 -5.72
C ALA A 92 8.59 -10.94 -5.27
N LYS A 93 8.74 -11.67 -4.16
CA LYS A 93 7.66 -12.51 -3.59
C LYS A 93 7.49 -12.23 -2.11
N GLY A 94 6.28 -11.87 -1.70
CA GLY A 94 6.01 -11.47 -0.32
C GLY A 94 4.53 -11.40 0.00
N ILE A 95 4.24 -10.72 1.10
CA ILE A 95 2.91 -10.58 1.69
C ILE A 95 2.47 -9.13 1.61
N VAL A 96 1.20 -8.91 1.29
CA VAL A 96 0.52 -7.62 1.50
C VAL A 96 -0.42 -7.75 2.69
N GLN A 97 -0.33 -6.80 3.61
CA GLN A 97 -1.18 -6.71 4.78
C GLN A 97 -1.99 -5.42 4.72
N LEU A 98 -3.31 -5.54 4.70
CA LEU A 98 -4.25 -4.44 4.82
C LEU A 98 -4.88 -4.48 6.21
N ARG A 99 -4.95 -3.33 6.87
CA ARG A 99 -5.46 -3.19 8.23
C ARG A 99 -6.45 -2.04 8.30
N PHE A 100 -7.59 -2.29 8.90
CA PHE A 100 -8.67 -1.34 9.13
C PHE A 100 -8.99 -1.37 10.62
N ASP A 101 -8.89 -0.24 11.32
CA ASP A 101 -9.11 -0.15 12.76
C ASP A 101 -10.27 0.79 13.08
N GLY A 102 -11.00 0.47 14.15
CA GLY A 102 -12.06 1.32 14.70
C GLY A 102 -13.41 1.16 13.99
N LEU A 103 -13.65 -0.02 13.39
CA LEU A 103 -14.94 -0.35 12.78
C LEU A 103 -15.82 -1.12 13.77
N ASP A 104 -17.11 -0.78 13.81
CA ASP A 104 -18.11 -1.53 14.58
C ASP A 104 -18.45 -2.86 13.88
N ASP A 105 -18.50 -2.84 12.55
CA ASP A 105 -18.83 -3.97 11.69
C ASP A 105 -17.73 -4.27 10.67
N GLN A 106 -17.83 -5.41 10.00
CA GLN A 106 -16.95 -5.72 8.87
C GLN A 106 -17.16 -4.73 7.71
N PRO A 107 -16.10 -4.32 6.99
CA PRO A 107 -16.27 -3.58 5.74
C PRO A 107 -17.24 -4.28 4.78
N ALA A 108 -18.16 -3.52 4.18
CA ALA A 108 -19.21 -4.04 3.30
C ALA A 108 -18.65 -4.68 2.03
N GLU A 109 -17.53 -4.16 1.52
CA GLU A 109 -16.83 -4.68 0.36
C GLU A 109 -15.42 -5.11 0.73
N ALA A 110 -14.98 -6.25 0.19
CA ALA A 110 -13.61 -6.72 0.35
C ALA A 110 -12.67 -5.99 -0.63
N PRO A 111 -11.41 -5.73 -0.24
CA PRO A 111 -10.38 -5.34 -1.20
C PRO A 111 -10.21 -6.39 -2.29
N THR A 112 -9.89 -5.95 -3.50
CA THR A 112 -9.59 -6.82 -4.66
C THR A 112 -8.20 -6.53 -5.17
N ALA A 113 -7.60 -7.49 -5.87
CA ALA A 113 -6.27 -7.32 -6.45
C ALA A 113 -6.19 -7.92 -7.85
N GLU A 114 -5.45 -7.26 -8.73
CA GLU A 114 -5.21 -7.68 -10.11
C GLU A 114 -3.72 -7.52 -10.44
N LEU A 115 -3.12 -8.56 -11.05
CA LEU A 115 -1.76 -8.52 -11.55
C LEU A 115 -1.77 -8.04 -13.01
N VAL A 116 -1.12 -6.93 -13.28
CA VAL A 116 -1.08 -6.29 -14.60
C VAL A 116 0.36 -5.95 -15.00
N SER A 117 0.59 -5.65 -16.28
CA SER A 117 1.84 -4.99 -16.68
C SER A 117 1.88 -3.56 -16.17
N ILE A 118 3.06 -3.03 -15.81
CA ILE A 118 3.23 -1.62 -15.40
C ILE A 118 2.67 -0.66 -16.47
N SER A 119 2.83 -0.96 -17.75
CA SER A 119 2.29 -0.15 -18.86
C SER A 119 0.76 -0.12 -18.93
N ALA A 120 0.06 -1.02 -18.24
CA ALA A 120 -1.41 -1.06 -18.22
C ALA A 120 -2.00 -0.20 -17.09
N LEU A 121 -1.19 0.28 -16.14
CA LEU A 121 -1.66 1.07 -14.99
C LEU A 121 -2.56 2.26 -15.36
N PRO A 122 -2.27 3.05 -16.43
CA PRO A 122 -3.16 4.15 -16.83
C PRO A 122 -4.58 3.71 -17.23
N ASN A 123 -4.74 2.48 -17.69
CA ASN A 123 -6.04 1.92 -18.09
C ASN A 123 -6.72 1.15 -16.94
N THR A 124 -5.94 0.62 -15.99
CA THR A 124 -6.45 -0.15 -14.84
C THR A 124 -6.92 0.74 -13.70
N ILE A 125 -6.25 1.87 -13.47
CA ILE A 125 -6.54 2.78 -12.36
C ILE A 125 -7.34 3.99 -12.88
N PRO A 126 -8.59 4.19 -12.43
CA PRO A 126 -9.33 5.40 -12.75
C PRO A 126 -8.57 6.65 -12.33
N ASP A 127 -8.52 7.64 -13.22
CA ASP A 127 -7.84 8.93 -12.99
C ASP A 127 -6.36 8.76 -12.57
N PHE A 128 -5.66 7.80 -13.18
CA PHE A 128 -4.25 7.50 -12.88
C PHE A 128 -3.35 8.74 -12.89
N ASP A 129 -3.59 9.66 -13.84
CA ASP A 129 -2.79 10.88 -14.01
C ASP A 129 -2.86 11.81 -12.78
N ALA A 130 -3.99 11.87 -12.08
CA ALA A 130 -4.13 12.68 -10.85
C ALA A 130 -3.27 12.15 -9.69
N GLY A 131 -2.95 10.86 -9.71
CA GLY A 131 -2.07 10.23 -8.73
C GLY A 131 -0.61 10.16 -9.16
N GLN A 132 -0.25 10.68 -10.34
CA GLN A 132 1.15 10.70 -10.78
C GLN A 132 1.99 11.68 -9.98
N ILE A 133 3.20 11.26 -9.62
CA ILE A 133 4.19 12.08 -8.93
C ILE A 133 5.55 11.97 -9.64
N GLY A 134 6.22 13.11 -9.77
CA GLY A 134 7.56 13.17 -10.34
C GLY A 134 8.65 12.72 -9.35
N ALA A 135 9.87 12.54 -9.87
CA ALA A 135 11.03 12.09 -9.11
C ALA A 135 11.32 12.96 -7.86
N ASN A 136 11.11 14.28 -7.93
CA ASN A 136 11.31 15.18 -6.80
C ASN A 136 10.32 14.91 -5.66
N ALA A 137 9.03 14.73 -5.98
CA ALA A 137 8.01 14.40 -5.00
C ALA A 137 8.25 13.03 -4.38
N ARG A 138 8.70 12.05 -5.19
CA ARG A 138 9.11 10.74 -4.67
C ARG A 138 10.31 10.82 -3.73
N ALA A 139 11.33 11.61 -4.09
CA ALA A 139 12.49 11.82 -3.24
C ALA A 139 12.11 12.46 -1.90
N ALA A 140 11.17 13.43 -1.93
CA ALA A 140 10.62 14.05 -0.72
C ALA A 140 9.85 13.04 0.16
N GLN A 141 9.01 12.19 -0.45
CA GLN A 141 8.29 11.12 0.25
C GLN A 141 9.27 10.19 0.99
N ARG A 142 10.32 9.73 0.30
CA ARG A 142 11.37 8.86 0.91
C ARG A 142 12.19 9.60 1.98
N ALA A 143 12.46 10.89 1.80
CA ALA A 143 13.17 11.69 2.78
C ALA A 143 12.37 11.87 4.08
N GLU A 144 11.06 12.11 3.97
CA GLU A 144 10.19 12.26 5.13
C GLU A 144 10.07 10.96 5.93
N ARG A 145 10.00 9.81 5.24
CA ARG A 145 10.05 8.49 5.90
C ARG A 145 11.32 8.29 6.72
N ARG A 146 12.49 8.61 6.15
CA ARG A 146 13.77 8.55 6.89
C ARG A 146 13.74 9.45 8.12
N ARG A 147 13.23 10.69 7.96
CA ARG A 147 13.14 11.66 9.05
C ARG A 147 12.25 11.15 10.19
N HIS A 148 11.11 10.55 9.88
CA HIS A 148 10.21 9.96 10.87
C HIS A 148 10.86 8.81 11.65
N VAL A 149 11.66 7.97 10.98
CA VAL A 149 12.44 6.91 11.64
C VAL A 149 13.53 7.50 12.55
N GLN A 150 14.25 8.53 12.08
CA GLN A 150 15.29 9.21 12.88
C GLN A 150 14.71 9.86 14.15
N VAL A 151 13.59 10.58 14.03
CA VAL A 151 12.90 11.18 15.18
C VAL A 151 12.45 10.12 16.17
N ARG A 152 11.93 8.98 15.69
CA ARG A 152 11.45 7.90 16.55
C ARG A 152 12.58 7.19 17.32
N TYR A 153 13.74 7.02 16.70
CA TYR A 153 14.84 6.23 17.27
C TYR A 153 16.05 7.04 17.73
N GLY A 154 15.95 8.38 17.74
CA GLY A 154 16.83 9.27 18.49
C GLY A 154 18.33 9.09 18.21
N ARG A 155 18.72 9.16 16.95
CA ARG A 155 20.10 9.51 16.55
C ARG A 155 20.09 10.81 15.78
#